data_AF-A0A2U2I4E3-F1
#
_entry.id   AF-A0A2U2I4E3-F1
#
_cell.length_a   1.000
_cell.length_b   1.000
_cell.length_c   1.000
_cell.angle_alpha   90.00
_cell.angle_beta   90.00
_cell.angle_gamma   90.00
#
_symmetry.space_group_name_H-M   'P 1'
#
loop_
_entity.id
_entity.type
_entity.pdbx_description
1 polymer ?
#
loop_
_entity_poly.entity_id
_entity_poly.type
_entity_poly.pdbx_seq_one_letter_code
_entity_poly.pdbx_strand_id
1 'polypeptide(L)'
;AAAGPRAAPDRAGELARRLRNVFAADVPVRRAELELAIQKENREAAGRVLHGIRGSAAYVGAAELTVLCAELEAAADGGRWGAVRAGWPALCALLDDFVP
;
A
#
# COMPACT_ATOMS: atom_id res chain seq x y z
N ALA A 1 28.82 10.07 40.29
CA ALA A 1 27.70 9.70 39.41
C ALA A 1 28.05 10.13 38.00
N ALA A 2 28.39 9.19 37.12
CA ALA A 2 28.65 9.48 35.71
C ALA A 2 27.43 9.03 34.90
N ALA A 3 26.74 10.00 34.29
CA ALA A 3 25.60 9.74 33.43
C ALA A 3 26.04 8.91 32.22
N GLY A 4 25.45 7.72 32.06
CA GLY A 4 25.71 6.83 30.94
C GLY A 4 25.27 7.45 29.60
N PRO A 5 25.80 6.95 28.48
CA PRO A 5 25.44 7.45 27.16
C PRO A 5 23.94 7.23 26.92
N ARG A 6 23.18 8.33 26.75
CA ARG A 6 21.80 8.26 26.27
C ARG A 6 21.87 7.70 24.86
N ALA A 7 21.42 6.46 24.68
CA ALA A 7 21.26 5.84 23.37
C ALA A 7 20.56 6.84 22.43
N ALA A 8 21.17 7.09 21.27
CA ALA A 8 20.56 7.94 20.26
C ALA A 8 19.14 7.41 19.96
N PRO A 9 18.12 8.27 19.85
CA PRO A 9 16.77 7.81 19.53
C PRO A 9 16.81 7.04 18.22
N ASP A 10 16.05 5.95 18.15
CA ASP A 10 15.87 5.11 16.98
C ASP A 10 15.19 5.90 15.85
N ARG A 11 15.99 6.71 15.15
CA ARG A 11 15.55 7.58 14.04
C ARG A 11 14.95 6.77 12.90
N ALA A 12 15.44 5.54 12.71
CA ALA A 12 14.94 4.63 11.67
C ALA A 12 13.53 4.14 12.01
N GLY A 13 13.29 3.69 13.25
CA GLY A 13 11.96 3.34 13.72
C GLY A 13 11.00 4.52 13.74
N GLU A 14 11.47 5.72 14.08
CA GLU A 14 10.63 6.92 14.03
C GLU A 14 10.22 7.29 12.59
N LEU A 15 11.14 7.21 11.63
CA LEU A 15 10.83 7.42 10.21
C LEU A 15 9.84 6.37 9.70
N ALA A 16 10.07 5.09 9.99
CA ALA A 16 9.19 4.00 9.58
C ALA A 16 7.76 4.19 10.12
N ARG A 17 7.63 4.61 11.39
CA ARG A 17 6.32 4.93 11.99
C ARG A 17 5.65 6.13 11.32
N ARG A 18 6.40 7.19 10.99
CA ARG A 18 5.85 8.35 10.26
C ARG A 18 5.36 7.95 8.87
N LEU A 19 6.14 7.16 8.12
CA LEU A 19 5.76 6.66 6.80
C LEU A 19 4.53 5.76 6.88
N ARG A 20 4.44 4.89 7.89
CA ARG A 20 3.24 4.07 8.14
C ARG A 20 2.01 4.93 8.40
N ASN A 21 2.12 5.98 9.20
CA ASN A 21 0.99 6.88 9.50
C ASN A 21 0.53 7.65 8.25
N VAL A 22 1.47 8.12 7.42
CA VAL A 22 1.15 8.78 6.14
C VAL A 22 0.44 7.80 5.21
N PHE A 23 0.97 6.57 5.09
CA PHE A 23 0.35 5.54 4.27
C PHE A 23 -1.07 5.21 4.75
N ALA A 24 -1.24 5.00 6.05
CA ALA A 24 -2.54 4.77 6.69
C ALA A 24 -3.57 5.87 6.36
N ALA A 25 -3.16 7.14 6.44
CA ALA A 25 -4.03 8.27 6.12
C ALA A 25 -4.45 8.31 4.64
N ASP A 26 -3.60 7.81 3.74
CA ASP A 26 -3.90 7.75 2.30
C ASP A 26 -4.77 6.55 1.90
N VAL A 27 -4.80 5.46 2.70
CA VAL A 27 -5.49 4.21 2.34
C VAL A 27 -6.94 4.43 1.88
N PRO A 28 -7.79 5.20 2.60
CA PRO A 28 -9.18 5.38 2.20
C PRO A 28 -9.34 6.01 0.82
N VAL A 29 -8.52 7.02 0.50
CA VAL A 29 -8.55 7.70 -0.80
C VAL A 29 -8.08 6.75 -1.90
N ARG A 30 -6.95 6.06 -1.68
CA ARG A 30 -6.41 5.10 -2.66
C ARG A 30 -7.38 3.96 -2.95
N ARG A 31 -8.13 3.50 -1.94
CA ARG A 31 -9.18 2.48 -2.13
C ARG A 31 -10.29 2.99 -3.03
N ALA A 32 -10.83 4.18 -2.77
CA ALA A 32 -11.89 4.77 -3.57
C ALA A 32 -11.43 5.02 -5.02
N GLU A 33 -10.21 5.52 -5.22
CA GLU A 33 -9.63 5.71 -6.55
C GLU A 33 -9.48 4.40 -7.32
N LEU A 34 -8.97 3.35 -6.67
CA LEU A 34 -8.79 2.05 -7.29
C LEU A 34 -10.13 1.37 -7.60
N GLU A 35 -11.11 1.45 -6.71
CA GLU A 35 -12.46 0.94 -6.96
C GLU A 35 -13.07 1.61 -8.19
N LEU A 36 -12.99 2.94 -8.30
CA LEU A 36 -13.46 3.68 -9.46
C LEU A 36 -12.72 3.26 -10.74
N ALA A 37 -11.40 3.08 -10.67
CA ALA A 37 -10.60 2.63 -11.80
C ALA A 37 -11.00 1.21 -12.25
N ILE A 38 -11.29 0.31 -11.32
CA ILE A 38 -11.77 -1.06 -11.59
C ILE A 38 -13.16 -1.02 -12.23
N GLN A 39 -14.08 -0.20 -11.72
CA GLN A 39 -15.42 -0.04 -12.30
C GLN A 39 -15.37 0.48 -13.74
N LYS A 40 -14.45 1.41 -14.02
CA LYS A 40 -14.27 2.01 -15.35
C LYS A 40 -13.31 1.24 -16.26
N GLU A 41 -12.73 0.13 -15.79
CA GLU A 41 -11.68 -0.61 -16.51
C GLU A 41 -10.55 0.31 -17.00
N ASN A 42 -10.21 1.31 -16.18
CA ASN A 42 -9.22 2.32 -16.54
C ASN A 42 -7.82 1.81 -16.17
N ARG A 43 -7.14 1.21 -17.15
CA ARG A 43 -5.79 0.65 -17.03
C ARG A 43 -4.81 1.62 -16.38
N GLU A 44 -4.74 2.84 -16.88
CA GLU A 44 -3.76 3.80 -16.39
C GLU A 44 -4.02 4.22 -14.94
N ALA A 45 -5.28 4.47 -14.59
CA ALA A 45 -5.64 4.84 -13.23
C ALA A 45 -5.38 3.68 -12.26
N ALA A 46 -5.79 2.46 -12.62
CA ALA A 46 -5.55 1.27 -11.81
C ALA A 46 -4.05 1.03 -11.60
N GLY A 47 -3.25 1.09 -12.68
CA GLY A 47 -1.81 0.93 -12.63
C GLY A 47 -1.14 1.97 -11.72
N ARG A 48 -1.47 3.26 -11.86
CA ARG A 48 -0.91 4.32 -11.00
C ARG A 48 -1.22 4.11 -9.52
N VAL A 49 -2.46 3.75 -9.18
CA VAL A 49 -2.86 3.55 -7.78
C VAL A 49 -2.18 2.31 -7.19
N LEU A 50 -2.19 1.19 -7.91
CA LEU A 50 -1.55 -0.07 -7.49
C LEU A 50 -0.03 0.09 -7.34
N HIS A 51 0.62 0.77 -8.28
CA HIS A 51 2.04 1.10 -8.22
C HIS A 51 2.37 1.95 -6.98
N GLY A 52 1.55 2.98 -6.71
CA GLY A 52 1.70 3.84 -5.55
C GLY A 52 1.58 3.08 -4.23
N ILE A 53 0.54 2.24 -4.10
CA ILE A 53 0.36 1.38 -2.92
C ILE A 53 1.56 0.43 -2.75
N ARG A 54 2.01 -0.22 -3.83
CA ARG A 54 3.17 -1.12 -3.80
C ARG A 54 4.43 -0.43 -3.29
N GLY A 55 4.69 0.78 -3.78
CA GLY A 55 5.83 1.59 -3.37
C GLY A 55 5.78 1.89 -1.87
N SER A 56 4.64 2.33 -1.35
CA SER A 56 4.45 2.57 0.08
C SER A 56 4.55 1.30 0.93
N ALA A 57 3.98 0.18 0.46
CA ALA A 57 4.03 -1.12 1.12
C ALA A 57 5.46 -1.63 1.34
N ALA A 58 6.36 -1.40 0.37
CA ALA A 58 7.76 -1.77 0.48
C ALA A 58 8.50 -1.06 1.63
N TYR A 59 8.18 0.22 1.89
CA TYR A 59 8.80 0.99 2.98
C TYR A 59 8.35 0.55 4.37
N VAL A 60 7.16 -0.07 4.49
CA VAL A 60 6.59 -0.50 5.77
C VAL A 60 6.74 -2.01 6.02
N GLY A 61 7.45 -2.72 5.13
CA GLY A 61 7.74 -4.15 5.24
C GLY A 61 6.56 -5.07 4.92
N ALA A 62 5.55 -4.57 4.19
CA ALA A 62 4.32 -5.30 3.90
C ALA A 62 4.48 -6.16 2.63
N ALA A 63 5.28 -7.23 2.72
CA ALA A 63 5.66 -8.05 1.58
C ALA A 63 4.45 -8.63 0.82
N GLU A 64 3.44 -9.12 1.53
CA GLU A 64 2.22 -9.68 0.93
C GLU A 64 1.46 -8.62 0.12
N LEU A 65 1.31 -7.41 0.67
CA LEU A 65 0.70 -6.27 -0.02
C LEU A 65 1.50 -5.86 -1.25
N THR A 66 2.84 -5.85 -1.16
CA THR A 66 3.72 -5.56 -2.29
C THR A 66 3.51 -6.56 -3.44
N VAL A 67 3.46 -7.86 -3.12
CA VAL A 67 3.25 -8.94 -4.11
C VAL A 67 1.89 -8.80 -4.77
N LEU A 68 0.81 -8.71 -3.97
CA LEU A 68 -0.54 -8.63 -4.51
C LEU A 68 -0.73 -7.38 -5.40
N CYS A 69 -0.19 -6.22 -5.01
CA CYS A 69 -0.26 -5.03 -5.86
C CYS A 69 0.46 -5.23 -7.20
N ALA A 70 1.59 -5.95 -7.23
CA ALA A 70 2.28 -6.24 -8.48
C ALA A 70 1.47 -7.18 -9.40
N GLU A 71 0.84 -8.20 -8.83
CA GLU A 71 -0.02 -9.13 -9.58
C GLU A 71 -1.24 -8.43 -10.17
N LEU A 72 -1.89 -7.55 -9.39
CA LEU A 72 -3.04 -6.77 -9.84
C LEU A 72 -2.64 -5.71 -10.87
N GLU A 73 -1.46 -5.09 -10.74
CA GLU A 73 -0.94 -4.14 -11.73
C GLU A 73 -0.72 -4.83 -13.07
N ALA A 74 -0.10 -6.02 -13.07
CA ALA A 74 0.08 -6.85 -14.26
C ALA A 74 -1.25 -7.39 -14.84
N ALA A 75 -2.27 -7.60 -14.00
CA ALA A 75 -3.62 -7.96 -14.46
C ALA A 75 -4.34 -6.78 -15.12
N ALA A 76 -4.28 -5.60 -14.52
CA ALA A 76 -4.84 -4.38 -15.09
C ALA A 76 -4.15 -4.01 -16.41
N ASP A 77 -2.81 -4.12 -16.48
CA ASP A 77 -2.05 -3.84 -17.71
C ASP A 77 -2.44 -4.77 -18.86
N GLY A 78 -2.64 -6.06 -18.56
CA GLY A 78 -3.12 -7.06 -19.51
C GLY A 78 -4.63 -7.06 -19.75
N GLY A 79 -5.40 -6.10 -19.22
CA GLY A 79 -6.86 -6.02 -19.38
C GLY A 79 -7.64 -7.17 -18.72
N ARG A 80 -7.02 -7.93 -17.80
CA ARG A 80 -7.61 -9.08 -17.10
C ARG A 80 -8.49 -8.62 -15.92
N TRP A 81 -9.48 -7.77 -16.20
CA TRP A 81 -10.31 -7.13 -15.17
C TRP A 81 -11.08 -8.10 -14.27
N GLY A 82 -11.44 -9.29 -14.76
CA GLY A 82 -12.00 -10.35 -13.92
C GLY A 82 -11.04 -10.78 -12.80
N ALA A 83 -9.74 -10.90 -13.09
CA ALA A 83 -8.72 -11.20 -12.08
C ALA A 83 -8.51 -10.02 -11.13
N VAL A 84 -8.54 -8.78 -11.64
CA VAL A 84 -8.43 -7.58 -10.79
C VAL A 84 -9.58 -7.51 -9.79
N ARG A 85 -10.82 -7.72 -10.25
CA ARG A 85 -12.02 -7.75 -9.40
C ARG A 85 -11.96 -8.90 -8.38
N ALA A 86 -11.45 -10.07 -8.77
CA ALA A 86 -11.31 -11.21 -7.88
C ALA A 86 -10.28 -10.97 -6.76
N GLY A 87 -9.19 -10.25 -7.03
CA GLY A 87 -8.18 -9.93 -6.02
C GLY A 87 -8.48 -8.67 -5.19
N TRP A 88 -9.48 -7.86 -5.58
CA TRP A 88 -9.87 -6.64 -4.87
C TRP A 88 -10.23 -6.86 -3.39
N PRO A 89 -11.02 -7.90 -3.00
CA PRO A 89 -11.31 -8.16 -1.58
C PRO A 89 -10.06 -8.47 -0.76
N ALA A 90 -9.13 -9.26 -1.31
CA ALA A 90 -7.87 -9.58 -0.64
C ALA A 90 -7.00 -8.32 -0.45
N LEU A 91 -6.95 -7.45 -1.46
CA LEU A 91 -6.26 -6.16 -1.34
C LEU A 91 -6.89 -5.28 -0.25
N CYS A 92 -8.22 -5.22 -0.17
CA CYS A 92 -8.91 -4.49 0.88
C CYS A 92 -8.55 -5.01 2.27
N ALA A 93 -8.56 -6.32 2.48
CA ALA A 93 -8.23 -6.93 3.76
C ALA A 93 -6.78 -6.58 4.20
N LEU A 94 -5.81 -6.64 3.29
CA LEU A 94 -4.43 -6.25 3.59
C LEU A 94 -4.28 -4.75 3.88
N LEU A 95 -5.10 -3.91 3.26
CA LEU A 95 -5.10 -2.46 3.51
C LEU A 95 -5.76 -2.11 4.85
N ASP A 96 -6.72 -2.92 5.31
CA ASP A 96 -7.40 -2.70 6.59
C ASP A 96 -6.42 -2.83 7.78
N ASP A 97 -5.33 -3.58 7.66
CA ASP A 97 -4.26 -3.66 8.67
C ASP A 97 -3.54 -2.31 8.93
N PHE A 98 -3.73 -1.32 8.05
CA PHE A 98 -3.11 -0.01 8.15
C PHE A 98 -4.07 1.09 8.64
N VAL A 99 -5.36 0.84 8.69
CA VAL A 99 -6.36 1.80 9.18
C VAL A 99 -6.92 1.34 10.53
N PRO A 100 -7.02 2.24 11.53
CA PRO A 100 -7.54 1.91 12.85
C PRO A 100 -9.06 1.69 12.89
#